data_AF-A0A5M3N3B9-F1
#
_entry.id   AF-A0A5M3N3B9-F1
#
_cell.length_a   1.000
_cell.length_b   1.000
_cell.length_c   1.000
_cell.angle_alpha   90.00
_cell.angle_beta   90.00
_cell.angle_gamma   90.00
#
_symmetry.space_group_name_H-M   'P 1'
#
loop_
_entity.id
_entity.type
_entity.pdbx_description
1 polymer ?
#
loop_
_entity_poly.entity_id
_entity_poly.type
_entity_poly.pdbx_seq_one_letter_code
_entity_poly.pdbx_strand_id
1 'polypeptide(L)'
;YAPKQAEYMRNMYTKILHQDPDLVPALKHITWPAMSFNYGGNVVTNKHVDCMNLPQGWCAIWAGGDYDPTQGGHLILWELGLVIEFPPSSVILIPSSIVPHGNIAIQPNETRVSMTHFCPGGLARWVHADFRPMKSLSQAERQEVHGGEGNERWSSMVSLFSTMDTLISDREALKKQ
;
A
#
# COMPACT_ATOMS: atom_id res chain seq x y z
N TYR A 1 1.84 -4.57 11.45
CA TYR A 1 0.54 -5.29 11.48
C TYR A 1 -0.57 -4.25 11.41
N ALA A 2 -1.55 -4.35 10.49
CA ALA A 2 -2.51 -3.27 10.18
C ALA A 2 -3.93 -3.81 9.85
N PRO A 3 -4.74 -4.22 10.85
CA PRO A 3 -5.96 -5.00 10.65
C PRO A 3 -7.05 -4.25 9.85
N LYS A 4 -7.45 -3.04 10.28
CA LYS A 4 -8.54 -2.28 9.64
C LYS A 4 -8.23 -1.92 8.18
N GLN A 5 -6.99 -1.53 7.90
CA GLN A 5 -6.54 -1.26 6.53
C GLN A 5 -6.54 -2.52 5.66
N ALA A 6 -6.10 -3.65 6.22
CA ALA A 6 -6.14 -4.91 5.50
C ALA A 6 -7.58 -5.34 5.18
N GLU A 7 -8.52 -5.13 6.09
CA GLU A 7 -9.94 -5.33 5.81
C GLU A 7 -10.48 -4.39 4.73
N TYR A 8 -10.21 -3.09 4.83
CA TYR A 8 -10.64 -2.11 3.83
C TYR A 8 -10.16 -2.48 2.42
N MET A 9 -8.87 -2.79 2.27
CA MET A 9 -8.29 -3.16 0.98
C MET A 9 -8.83 -4.50 0.47
N ARG A 10 -9.01 -5.49 1.36
CA ARG A 10 -9.61 -6.79 0.99
C ARG A 10 -11.04 -6.61 0.51
N ASN A 11 -11.86 -5.84 1.21
CA ASN A 11 -13.25 -5.58 0.83
C ASN A 11 -13.34 -4.87 -0.53
N MET A 12 -12.46 -3.89 -0.76
CA MET A 12 -12.35 -3.23 -2.06
C MET A 12 -11.89 -4.20 -3.15
N TYR A 13 -10.93 -5.07 -2.87
CA TYR A 13 -10.48 -6.06 -3.85
C TYR A 13 -11.54 -7.12 -4.16
N THR A 14 -12.26 -7.63 -3.15
CA THR A 14 -13.39 -8.56 -3.33
C THR A 14 -14.47 -7.96 -4.23
N LYS A 15 -14.78 -6.67 -4.07
CA LYS A 15 -15.74 -5.98 -4.97
C LYS A 15 -15.27 -5.99 -6.43
N ILE A 16 -13.97 -5.80 -6.66
CA ILE A 16 -13.39 -5.86 -8.01
C ILE A 16 -13.50 -7.27 -8.59
N LEU A 17 -13.16 -8.30 -7.81
CA LEU A 17 -13.26 -9.71 -8.24
C LEU A 17 -14.70 -10.14 -8.51
N HIS A 18 -15.68 -9.60 -7.80
CA HIS A 18 -17.09 -9.85 -8.10
C HIS A 18 -17.57 -9.12 -9.36
N GLN A 19 -17.03 -7.93 -9.64
CA GLN A 19 -17.38 -7.16 -10.83
C GLN A 19 -16.85 -7.79 -12.11
N ASP A 20 -15.70 -8.47 -12.03
CA ASP A 20 -15.07 -9.17 -13.14
C ASP A 20 -14.73 -10.61 -12.73
N PRO A 21 -15.65 -11.57 -12.97
CA PRO A 21 -15.44 -12.97 -12.61
C PRO A 21 -14.28 -13.66 -13.33
N ASP A 22 -13.81 -13.08 -14.45
CA ASP A 22 -12.68 -13.61 -15.22
C ASP A 22 -11.33 -13.10 -14.67
N LEU A 23 -11.34 -12.10 -13.77
CA LEU A 23 -10.13 -11.58 -13.14
C LEU A 23 -9.57 -12.58 -12.12
N VAL A 24 -8.42 -13.15 -12.45
CA VAL A 24 -7.71 -14.08 -11.56
C VAL A 24 -6.70 -13.32 -10.67
N PRO A 25 -6.76 -13.48 -9.34
CA PRO A 25 -5.76 -12.89 -8.44
C PRO A 25 -4.34 -13.39 -8.72
N ALA A 26 -3.36 -12.49 -8.64
CA ALA A 26 -1.95 -12.83 -8.80
C ALA A 26 -1.46 -13.83 -7.73
N LEU A 27 -2.01 -13.74 -6.51
CA LEU A 27 -1.74 -14.67 -5.41
C LEU A 27 -3.04 -15.01 -4.67
N LYS A 28 -3.15 -16.25 -4.19
CA LYS A 28 -4.28 -16.68 -3.36
C LYS A 28 -4.24 -15.95 -2.01
N HIS A 29 -5.42 -15.56 -1.51
CA HIS A 29 -5.60 -14.92 -0.19
C HIS A 29 -4.84 -13.60 0.00
N ILE A 30 -4.54 -12.88 -1.09
CA ILE A 30 -3.86 -11.59 -1.04
C ILE A 30 -4.83 -10.46 -0.66
N THR A 31 -4.33 -9.49 0.12
CA THR A 31 -5.11 -8.31 0.55
C THR A 31 -5.10 -7.18 -0.49
N TRP A 32 -4.07 -7.12 -1.32
CA TRP A 32 -3.83 -6.05 -2.28
C TRP A 32 -4.25 -6.44 -3.70
N PRO A 33 -4.87 -5.52 -4.46
CA PRO A 33 -5.28 -5.78 -5.84
C PRO A 33 -4.12 -5.74 -6.84
N ALA A 34 -2.97 -5.19 -6.46
CA ALA A 34 -1.82 -4.99 -7.34
C ALA A 34 -0.50 -5.32 -6.66
N MET A 35 0.47 -5.72 -7.48
CA MET A 35 1.84 -5.94 -7.08
C MET A 35 2.82 -5.56 -8.18
N SER A 36 4.03 -5.17 -7.80
CA SER A 36 5.15 -4.93 -8.71
C SER A 36 6.38 -5.70 -8.24
N PHE A 37 7.22 -6.08 -9.20
CA PHE A 37 8.52 -6.66 -8.91
C PHE A 37 9.61 -5.76 -9.49
N ASN A 38 10.58 -5.42 -8.66
CA ASN A 38 11.76 -4.68 -9.07
C ASN A 38 12.93 -5.68 -9.12
N TYR A 39 13.46 -5.89 -10.32
CA TYR A 39 14.59 -6.77 -10.62
C TYR A 39 15.74 -5.98 -11.23
N GLY A 40 16.93 -6.58 -11.29
CA GLY A 40 18.12 -5.95 -11.90
C GLY A 40 19.41 -6.05 -11.09
N GLY A 41 19.45 -6.88 -10.04
CA GLY A 41 20.67 -7.14 -9.25
C GLY A 41 21.02 -6.04 -8.25
N ASN A 42 20.81 -4.76 -8.57
CA ASN A 42 20.97 -3.66 -7.63
C ASN A 42 19.80 -2.67 -7.76
N VAL A 43 18.66 -3.04 -7.18
CA VAL A 43 17.47 -2.19 -7.22
C VAL A 43 17.61 -1.05 -6.24
N VAL A 44 17.77 0.16 -6.79
CA VAL A 44 17.84 1.43 -6.04
C VAL A 44 16.71 2.36 -6.46
N THR A 45 16.16 3.12 -5.51
CA THR A 45 15.13 4.13 -5.80
C THR A 45 15.52 5.49 -5.22
N ASN A 46 15.41 6.54 -6.03
CA ASN A 46 15.49 7.92 -5.57
C ASN A 46 14.33 8.26 -4.63
N LYS A 47 14.42 9.40 -3.92
CA LYS A 47 13.31 9.94 -3.12
C LYS A 47 12.06 10.12 -3.99
N HIS A 48 10.97 9.46 -3.62
CA HIS A 48 9.69 9.55 -4.32
C HIS A 48 8.53 9.28 -3.37
N VAL A 49 7.31 9.48 -3.88
CA VAL A 49 6.07 8.97 -3.30
C VAL A 49 5.35 8.18 -4.38
N ASP A 50 4.63 7.14 -3.97
CA ASP A 50 3.74 6.41 -4.88
C ASP A 50 2.41 7.17 -5.00
N CYS A 51 2.43 8.33 -5.66
CA CYS A 51 1.28 9.25 -5.70
C CYS A 51 0.00 8.65 -6.30
N MET A 52 0.11 7.54 -7.02
CA MET A 52 -1.02 6.81 -7.61
C MET A 52 -1.65 5.79 -6.67
N ASN A 53 -1.03 5.50 -5.52
CA ASN A 53 -1.54 4.58 -4.52
C ASN A 53 -2.58 5.27 -3.62
N LEU A 54 -3.36 4.44 -2.92
CA LEU A 54 -4.35 4.87 -1.97
C LEU A 54 -3.68 5.59 -0.78
N PRO A 55 -3.99 6.88 -0.48
CA PRO A 55 -3.30 7.68 0.53
C PRO A 55 -3.17 7.02 1.91
N GLN A 56 -4.26 6.42 2.39
CA GLN A 56 -4.33 5.72 3.66
C GLN A 56 -3.88 4.26 3.58
N GLY A 57 -3.72 3.71 2.38
CA GLY A 57 -3.41 2.30 2.19
C GLY A 57 -1.98 1.97 2.59
N TRP A 58 -1.81 0.88 3.34
CA TRP A 58 -0.47 0.32 3.56
C TRP A 58 0.00 -0.37 2.28
N CYS A 59 1.23 -0.08 1.87
CA CYS A 59 1.95 -0.87 0.89
C CYS A 59 2.91 -1.80 1.61
N ALA A 60 3.02 -3.05 1.15
CA ALA A 60 3.94 -4.02 1.70
C ALA A 60 5.13 -4.16 0.76
N ILE A 61 6.32 -3.80 1.24
CA ILE A 61 7.57 -3.96 0.50
C ILE A 61 8.30 -5.15 1.08
N TRP A 62 8.57 -6.15 0.26
CA TRP A 62 9.47 -7.25 0.55
C TRP A 62 10.83 -6.97 -0.09
N ALA A 63 11.91 -7.19 0.66
CA ALA A 63 13.26 -7.15 0.14
C ALA A 63 13.83 -8.56 0.00
N GLY A 64 14.51 -8.82 -1.12
CA GLY A 64 15.21 -10.07 -1.38
C GLY A 64 16.58 -9.83 -1.97
N GLY A 65 17.34 -10.91 -2.15
CA GLY A 65 18.72 -10.88 -2.59
C GLY A 65 19.68 -11.31 -1.48
N ASP A 66 20.96 -11.01 -1.68
CA ASP A 66 22.06 -11.31 -0.79
C ASP A 66 22.92 -10.06 -0.63
N TYR A 67 22.74 -9.37 0.50
CA TYR A 67 23.42 -8.12 0.85
C TYR A 67 23.49 -7.97 2.38
N ASP A 68 24.50 -7.25 2.86
CA ASP A 68 24.62 -6.87 4.26
C ASP A 68 23.76 -5.62 4.56
N PRO A 69 22.65 -5.77 5.31
CA PRO A 69 21.75 -4.66 5.59
C PRO A 69 22.30 -3.65 6.60
N THR A 70 23.49 -3.88 7.16
CA THR A 70 24.20 -2.88 7.99
C THR A 70 25.09 -1.96 7.16
N GLN A 71 25.37 -2.34 5.91
CA GLN A 71 26.31 -1.65 5.01
C GLN A 71 25.64 -1.05 3.76
N GLY A 72 24.36 -1.34 3.52
CA GLY A 72 23.65 -0.94 2.31
C GLY A 72 22.18 -1.38 2.27
N GLY A 73 21.49 -1.00 1.19
CA GLY A 73 20.09 -1.42 0.98
C GLY A 73 19.06 -0.85 1.95
N HIS A 74 19.47 0.09 2.82
CA HIS A 74 18.59 0.74 3.81
C HIS A 74 17.39 1.42 3.15
N LEU A 75 16.25 1.40 3.83
CA LEU A 75 15.07 2.19 3.50
C LEU A 75 15.16 3.55 4.18
N ILE A 76 14.88 4.61 3.44
CA ILE A 76 14.80 5.97 3.98
C ILE A 76 13.34 6.42 3.97
N LEU A 77 12.85 6.92 5.10
CA LEU A 77 11.53 7.54 5.27
C LEU A 77 11.72 9.00 5.72
N TRP A 78 11.70 9.93 4.76
CA TRP A 78 12.15 11.32 4.98
C TRP A 78 11.31 12.07 6.01
N GLU A 79 9.99 12.04 5.89
CA GLU A 79 9.08 12.79 6.79
C GLU A 79 9.05 12.21 8.21
N LEU A 80 9.52 10.97 8.38
CA LEU A 80 9.67 10.35 9.69
C LEU A 80 11.08 10.54 10.27
N GLY A 81 12.02 11.07 9.49
CA GLY A 81 13.43 11.19 9.88
C GLY A 81 14.11 9.83 10.13
N LEU A 82 13.68 8.76 9.44
CA LEU A 82 14.16 7.40 9.67
C LEU A 82 15.03 6.90 8.53
N VAL A 83 16.13 6.24 8.90
CA VAL A 83 16.92 5.35 8.05
C VAL A 83 16.87 3.97 8.69
N ILE A 84 16.37 2.99 7.96
CA ILE A 84 16.05 1.67 8.48
C ILE A 84 16.93 0.66 7.75
N GLU A 85 17.78 -0.05 8.50
CA GLU A 85 18.39 -1.29 8.03
C GLU A 85 17.27 -2.23 7.60
N PHE A 86 17.25 -2.60 6.33
CA PHE A 86 16.15 -3.36 5.76
C PHE A 86 16.69 -4.71 5.27
N PRO A 87 16.63 -5.78 6.08
CA PRO A 87 17.27 -7.06 5.78
C PRO A 87 16.67 -7.79 4.57
N PRO A 88 17.47 -8.59 3.85
CA PRO A 88 16.94 -9.56 2.91
C PRO A 88 15.92 -10.48 3.58
N SER A 89 14.92 -10.93 2.81
CA SER A 89 13.81 -11.78 3.27
C SER A 89 12.88 -11.13 4.31
N SER A 90 12.96 -9.82 4.52
CA SER A 90 12.07 -9.09 5.43
C SER A 90 10.98 -8.31 4.67
N VAL A 91 9.91 -7.96 5.39
CA VAL A 91 8.79 -7.17 4.87
C VAL A 91 8.58 -5.95 5.76
N ILE A 92 8.39 -4.79 5.14
CA ILE A 92 7.95 -3.58 5.81
C ILE A 92 6.62 -3.09 5.24
N LEU A 93 5.79 -2.51 6.11
CA LEU A 93 4.56 -1.81 5.70
C LEU A 93 4.80 -0.30 5.80
N ILE A 94 4.55 0.44 4.72
CA ILE A 94 4.64 1.91 4.70
C ILE A 94 3.40 2.54 4.03
N PRO A 95 3.00 3.77 4.40
CA PRO A 95 1.97 4.51 3.69
C PRO A 95 2.63 5.27 2.51
N SER A 96 3.00 4.51 1.48
CA SER A 96 3.96 4.94 0.44
C SER A 96 3.52 6.13 -0.42
N SER A 97 2.21 6.39 -0.48
CA SER A 97 1.60 7.53 -1.17
C SER A 97 1.75 8.87 -0.45
N ILE A 98 1.97 8.85 0.87
CA ILE A 98 2.02 10.07 1.70
C ILE A 98 3.36 10.26 2.41
N VAL A 99 4.18 9.20 2.54
CA VAL A 99 5.52 9.29 3.11
C VAL A 99 6.56 9.18 1.98
N PRO A 100 7.26 10.28 1.64
CA PRO A 100 8.42 10.27 0.78
C PRO A 100 9.46 9.26 1.24
N HIS A 101 9.83 8.35 0.35
CA HIS A 101 10.69 7.21 0.64
C HIS A 101 11.58 6.84 -0.54
N GLY A 102 12.50 5.91 -0.28
CA GLY A 102 13.54 5.49 -1.21
C GLY A 102 14.48 4.50 -0.51
N ASN A 103 15.50 4.02 -1.20
CA ASN A 103 16.49 3.13 -0.60
C ASN A 103 17.88 3.44 -1.17
N ILE A 104 18.92 3.02 -0.43
CA ILE A 104 20.30 3.24 -0.83
C ILE A 104 20.88 2.03 -1.56
N ALA A 105 21.98 2.25 -2.28
CA ALA A 105 22.73 1.20 -2.92
C ALA A 105 23.27 0.16 -1.92
N ILE A 106 23.50 -1.04 -2.44
CA ILE A 106 24.23 -2.13 -1.78
C ILE A 106 25.72 -2.08 -2.18
N GLN A 107 26.56 -2.88 -1.53
CA GLN A 107 27.99 -3.00 -1.82
C GLN A 107 28.25 -3.71 -3.16
N PRO A 108 29.45 -3.54 -3.75
CA PRO A 108 29.84 -4.30 -4.93
C PRO A 108 29.74 -5.81 -4.70
N ASN A 109 29.26 -6.54 -5.72
CA ASN A 109 29.02 -7.99 -5.72
C ASN A 109 27.85 -8.48 -4.85
N GLU A 110 27.11 -7.58 -4.20
CA GLU A 110 25.85 -7.92 -3.55
C GLU A 110 24.68 -7.90 -4.54
N THR A 111 23.56 -8.49 -4.15
CA THR A 111 22.32 -8.44 -4.93
C THR A 111 21.12 -7.96 -4.11
N ARG A 112 20.26 -7.15 -4.72
CA ARG A 112 19.00 -6.72 -4.12
C ARG A 112 17.89 -6.65 -5.15
N VAL A 113 16.76 -7.25 -4.79
CA VAL A 113 15.47 -7.17 -5.50
C VAL A 113 14.38 -6.77 -4.52
N SER A 114 13.24 -6.34 -5.03
CA SER A 114 12.08 -6.10 -4.17
C SER A 114 10.77 -6.46 -4.84
N MET A 115 9.78 -6.76 -4.02
CA MET A 115 8.40 -6.99 -4.43
C MET A 115 7.51 -6.08 -3.60
N THR A 116 6.64 -5.31 -4.24
CA THR A 116 5.75 -4.37 -3.56
C THR A 116 4.31 -4.75 -3.82
N HIS A 117 3.52 -4.89 -2.77
CA HIS A 117 2.06 -5.02 -2.83
C HIS A 117 1.41 -3.70 -2.46
N PHE A 118 0.43 -3.26 -3.25
CA PHE A 118 -0.17 -1.95 -3.07
C PHE A 118 -1.61 -1.90 -3.59
N CYS A 119 -2.33 -0.86 -3.19
CA CYS A 119 -3.65 -0.56 -3.68
C CYS A 119 -3.61 0.73 -4.52
N PRO A 120 -3.78 0.66 -5.85
CA PRO A 120 -3.93 1.84 -6.68
C PRO A 120 -5.15 2.66 -6.25
N GLY A 121 -4.98 3.96 -6.00
CA GLY A 121 -6.07 4.87 -5.65
C GLY A 121 -7.10 5.02 -6.78
N GLY A 122 -6.68 4.81 -8.04
CA GLY A 122 -7.58 4.77 -9.19
C GLY A 122 -8.60 3.64 -9.11
N LEU A 123 -8.20 2.45 -8.66
CA LEU A 123 -9.12 1.31 -8.47
C LEU A 123 -10.13 1.61 -7.37
N ALA A 124 -9.68 2.16 -6.23
CA ALA A 124 -10.59 2.56 -5.17
C ALA A 124 -11.63 3.60 -5.64
N ARG A 125 -11.20 4.61 -6.42
CA ARG A 125 -12.13 5.59 -7.02
C ARG A 125 -13.13 4.94 -7.97
N TRP A 126 -12.68 3.99 -8.80
CA TRP A 126 -13.56 3.27 -9.70
C TRP A 126 -14.61 2.45 -8.95
N VAL A 127 -14.22 1.77 -7.86
CA VAL A 127 -15.16 1.06 -6.97
C VAL A 127 -16.14 2.03 -6.31
N HIS A 128 -15.67 3.19 -5.83
CA HIS A 128 -16.55 4.21 -5.24
C HIS A 128 -17.50 4.85 -6.25
N ALA A 129 -17.16 4.83 -7.53
CA ALA A 129 -17.98 5.30 -8.64
C ALA A 129 -18.98 4.24 -9.15
N ASP A 130 -19.21 3.17 -8.40
CA ASP A 130 -19.99 2.00 -8.82
C ASP A 130 -19.51 1.44 -10.16
N PHE A 131 -18.18 1.32 -10.30
CA PHE A 131 -17.51 0.78 -11.49
C PHE A 131 -17.75 1.60 -12.77
N ARG A 132 -18.12 2.87 -12.64
CA ARG A 132 -18.26 3.79 -13.78
C ARG A 132 -16.97 4.59 -13.99
N PRO A 133 -16.57 4.88 -15.23
CA PRO A 133 -15.46 5.79 -15.50
C PRO A 133 -15.73 7.17 -14.88
N MET A 134 -14.76 7.76 -14.17
CA MET A 134 -14.94 9.08 -13.54
C MET A 134 -15.42 10.17 -14.52
N LYS A 135 -15.05 10.06 -15.80
CA LYS A 135 -15.47 10.99 -16.87
C LYS A 135 -16.95 10.92 -17.21
N SER A 136 -17.65 9.82 -16.91
CA SER A 136 -19.10 9.68 -17.16
C SER A 136 -19.95 10.23 -16.02
N LEU A 137 -19.34 10.57 -14.89
CA LEU A 137 -20.05 11.11 -13.72
C LEU A 137 -20.28 12.61 -13.87
N SER A 138 -21.42 13.09 -13.37
CA SER A 138 -21.70 14.49 -13.12
C SER A 138 -20.72 15.08 -12.08
N GLN A 139 -20.67 16.40 -11.97
CA GLN A 139 -19.81 17.06 -10.98
C GLN A 139 -20.17 16.66 -9.54
N ALA A 140 -21.46 16.61 -9.22
CA ALA A 140 -21.96 16.20 -7.91
C ALA A 140 -21.56 14.75 -7.59
N GLU A 141 -21.74 13.82 -8.52
CA GLU A 141 -21.32 12.42 -8.32
C GLU A 141 -19.80 12.30 -8.11
N ARG A 142 -18.98 13.07 -8.83
CA ARG A 142 -17.53 13.06 -8.60
C ARG A 142 -17.19 13.58 -7.21
N GLN A 143 -17.87 14.63 -6.75
CA GLN A 143 -17.67 15.19 -5.41
C GLN A 143 -17.99 14.14 -4.33
N GLU A 144 -19.08 13.40 -4.46
CA GLU A 144 -19.40 12.27 -3.58
C GLU A 144 -18.32 11.17 -3.63
N VAL A 145 -17.86 10.78 -4.84
CA VAL A 145 -16.74 9.82 -5.01
C VAL A 145 -15.44 10.33 -4.40
N HIS A 146 -15.27 11.63 -4.20
CA HIS A 146 -14.14 12.24 -3.50
C HIS A 146 -14.38 12.46 -2.00
N GLY A 147 -15.56 12.16 -1.48
CA GLY A 147 -15.89 12.23 -0.06
C GLY A 147 -16.87 13.33 0.35
N GLY A 148 -17.56 13.94 -0.62
CA GLY A 148 -18.54 14.99 -0.36
C GLY A 148 -17.87 16.31 0.07
N GLU A 149 -18.64 17.15 0.76
CA GLU A 149 -18.13 18.36 1.40
C GLU A 149 -17.55 18.07 2.79
N GLY A 150 -16.52 18.82 3.18
CA GLY A 150 -15.90 18.70 4.49
C GLY A 150 -14.83 17.61 4.59
N ASN A 151 -14.55 17.19 5.83
CA ASN A 151 -13.41 16.34 6.18
C ASN A 151 -13.81 14.94 6.67
N GLU A 152 -15.09 14.56 6.59
CA GLU A 152 -15.58 13.30 7.16
C GLU A 152 -14.88 12.09 6.55
N ARG A 153 -14.74 12.07 5.22
CA ARG A 153 -13.98 11.01 4.55
C ARG A 153 -12.56 10.98 5.03
N TRP A 154 -11.87 12.11 5.11
CA TRP A 154 -10.51 12.16 5.61
C TRP A 154 -10.40 11.55 7.00
N SER A 155 -11.25 11.99 7.94
CA SER A 155 -11.32 11.45 9.30
C SER A 155 -11.59 9.94 9.31
N SER A 156 -12.47 9.45 8.45
CA SER A 156 -12.77 8.02 8.32
C SER A 156 -11.59 7.22 7.76
N MET A 157 -10.78 7.79 6.86
CA MET A 157 -9.61 7.13 6.30
C MET A 157 -8.45 7.12 7.30
N VAL A 158 -8.29 8.18 8.08
CA VAL A 158 -7.30 8.25 9.17
C VAL A 158 -7.67 7.28 10.30
N SER A 159 -8.96 7.09 10.60
CA SER A 159 -9.39 6.16 11.66
C SER A 159 -9.12 4.69 11.33
N LEU A 160 -8.78 4.35 10.08
CA LEU A 160 -8.32 3.03 9.68
C LEU A 160 -6.90 2.71 10.18
N PHE A 161 -6.12 3.70 10.61
CA PHE A 161 -4.85 3.42 11.28
C PHE A 161 -5.11 2.93 12.71
N SER A 162 -4.58 1.77 13.06
CA SER A 162 -4.58 1.27 14.44
C SER A 162 -3.48 1.97 15.24
N THR A 163 -3.75 2.28 16.50
CA THR A 163 -2.71 2.71 17.44
C THR A 163 -2.14 1.48 18.16
N MET A 164 -1.05 1.64 18.92
CA MET A 164 -0.52 0.56 19.73
C MET A 164 -1.54 0.03 20.74
N ASP A 165 -2.36 0.92 21.30
CA ASP A 165 -3.39 0.58 22.29
C ASP A 165 -4.59 -0.17 21.66
N THR A 166 -4.97 0.18 20.42
CA THR A 166 -6.13 -0.43 19.76
C THR A 166 -5.76 -1.63 18.89
N LEU A 167 -4.49 -1.89 18.62
CA LEU A 167 -4.07 -2.88 17.63
C LEU A 167 -4.65 -4.28 17.88
N ILE A 168 -4.65 -4.71 19.14
CA ILE A 168 -5.16 -6.04 19.53
C ILE A 168 -6.68 -6.08 19.43
N SER A 169 -7.39 -5.07 19.95
CA SER A 169 -8.85 -5.03 19.89
C SER A 169 -9.35 -4.90 18.45
N ASP A 170 -8.71 -4.07 17.63
CA ASP A 170 -9.00 -3.91 16.20
C ASP A 170 -8.88 -5.25 15.47
N ARG A 171 -7.88 -6.08 15.80
CA ARG A 171 -7.72 -7.43 15.23
C ARG A 171 -8.85 -8.36 15.65
N GLU A 172 -9.16 -8.43 16.94
CA GLU A 172 -10.15 -9.38 17.43
C GLU A 172 -11.56 -9.04 16.93
N ALA A 173 -11.85 -7.76 16.66
CA ALA A 173 -13.09 -7.34 16.03
C ALA A 173 -13.29 -7.95 14.63
N LEU A 174 -12.21 -8.16 13.87
CA LEU A 174 -12.28 -8.72 12.51
C LEU A 174 -12.52 -10.23 12.46
N LYS A 175 -12.19 -10.97 13.52
CA LYS A 175 -12.41 -12.42 13.57
C LYS A 175 -13.86 -12.79 13.84
N LYS A 176 -14.67 -11.84 14.29
CA LYS A 176 -16.07 -12.04 14.68
C LYS A 176 -17.05 -11.78 13.53
N GLN A 177 -16.55 -11.35 12.38
CA GLN A 177 -17.29 -11.13 11.13
C GLN A 177 -17.12 -12.34 10.20
#